data_AF-A0A1Q9C367-F1
#
_entry.id   AF-A0A1Q9C367-F1
#
_cell.length_a   1.000
_cell.length_b   1.000
_cell.length_c   1.000
_cell.angle_alpha   90.00
_cell.angle_beta   90.00
_cell.angle_gamma   90.00
#
_symmetry.space_group_name_H-M   'P 1'
#
loop_
_entity.id
_entity.type
_entity.pdbx_description
1 polymer ?
#
loop_
_entity_poly.entity_id
_entity_poly.type
_entity_poly.pdbx_seq_one_letter_code
_entity_poly.pdbx_strand_id
1 'polypeptide(L)'
;MGHKGGFDFKQIETLMLQQNYADLPEVVRMKGNNQTPYNLQLFILPQGSDVYHIVKYIKFTENTKVNHQTILNMCSGRACEVDLQKHFREGSRGLQYMLEGLGGFQVCYFKLIPAGSSNKVPRETDDIRKGFEYMRKFGPQENANGEFTSWTEEEVNNPNSPLHKRDRGTIKEFLRCLADQGSQANTIKDWPLTFKSLTPWALNHIVATILPHILENAIIWIGKSRVGKSPVSYTLSAITSAFWLQQEDRGHEVPSFQTTSQLDYFRKEKGRRTKPRVFDDGNLNLESPASVKAITEVTGIDRKTMARWNAASYTKNQVCQACSNPYDRAAEPPMPNNANSDTVFFETFFKIVRPSFHKDFDEEDLMCIFKRAVFVVVTGIGIYLRLGNLSAFPPQHAEDLQWSLNLLQAALDGEDVPLCYTIKGRELSTGRKYSKEVRPDLAGISGTTIYYFEETSASSKQPPAKRLKSVKSSNSPLHIPDENSIEKDTEDVKHEDDTKLEVHVKQEMAEATLTVNAFKQSLKGRVLSIKLSDSSAAPEPNIPKPSGESPQDELEEELEALMDEDDI
;
A
#
# COMPACT_ATOMS: atom_id res chain seq x y z
N MET A 1 46.70 -40.70 -38.03
CA MET A 1 47.82 -40.80 -38.98
C MET A 1 48.79 -39.70 -38.62
N GLY A 2 50.01 -40.02 -38.22
CA GLY A 2 51.02 -39.03 -37.85
C GLY A 2 51.66 -38.41 -39.10
N HIS A 3 51.88 -37.10 -39.09
CA HIS A 3 52.64 -36.40 -40.14
C HIS A 3 54.12 -36.39 -39.77
N LYS A 4 55.01 -36.70 -40.73
CA LYS A 4 56.47 -36.70 -40.56
C LYS A 4 57.09 -35.47 -41.22
N GLY A 5 57.65 -34.55 -40.44
CA GLY A 5 58.24 -33.30 -40.94
C GLY A 5 58.35 -32.20 -39.88
N GLY A 6 59.22 -31.20 -40.08
CA GLY A 6 59.38 -30.05 -39.18
C GLY A 6 58.36 -28.94 -39.43
N PHE A 7 57.87 -28.30 -38.36
CA PHE A 7 56.97 -27.14 -38.45
C PHE A 7 57.69 -25.84 -38.08
N ASP A 8 57.46 -24.78 -38.86
CA ASP A 8 57.69 -23.41 -38.39
C ASP A 8 56.46 -22.92 -37.63
N PHE A 9 56.48 -23.14 -36.32
CA PHE A 9 55.37 -22.78 -35.43
C PHE A 9 55.10 -21.28 -35.38
N LYS A 10 56.12 -20.43 -35.55
CA LYS A 10 55.96 -18.97 -35.53
C LYS A 10 55.25 -18.48 -36.78
N GLN A 11 55.60 -19.06 -37.94
CA GLN A 11 54.92 -18.76 -39.18
C GLN A 11 53.44 -19.16 -39.11
N ILE A 12 53.15 -20.36 -38.58
CA ILE A 12 51.77 -20.84 -38.41
C ILE A 12 50.98 -19.91 -37.49
N GLU A 13 51.54 -19.54 -36.34
CA GLU A 13 50.91 -18.60 -35.40
C GLU A 13 50.57 -17.27 -36.07
N THR A 14 51.52 -16.70 -36.80
CA THR A 14 51.36 -15.41 -37.50
C THR A 14 50.23 -15.47 -38.53
N LEU A 15 50.21 -16.52 -39.37
CA LEU A 15 49.17 -16.70 -40.38
C LEU A 15 47.79 -16.91 -39.77
N MET A 16 47.71 -17.65 -38.66
CA MET A 16 46.47 -17.85 -37.92
C MET A 16 45.93 -16.55 -37.31
N LEU A 17 46.80 -15.71 -36.72
CA LEU A 17 46.43 -14.41 -36.17
C LEU A 17 45.94 -13.43 -37.24
N GLN A 18 46.54 -13.48 -38.43
CA GLN A 18 46.13 -12.69 -39.59
C GLN A 18 44.89 -13.26 -40.31
N GLN A 19 44.36 -14.40 -39.86
CA GLN A 19 43.29 -15.16 -40.52
C GLN A 19 43.62 -15.54 -41.98
N ASN A 20 44.91 -15.59 -42.33
CA ASN A 20 45.36 -15.97 -43.66
C ASN A 20 45.52 -17.49 -43.76
N TYR A 21 44.40 -18.20 -43.76
CA TYR A 21 44.38 -19.66 -43.73
C TYR A 21 44.86 -20.31 -45.04
N ALA A 22 44.84 -19.57 -46.15
CA ALA A 22 45.25 -20.09 -47.47
C ALA A 22 46.76 -20.37 -47.56
N ASP A 23 47.57 -19.65 -46.77
CA ASP A 23 49.03 -19.77 -46.78
C ASP A 23 49.57 -20.73 -45.71
N LEU A 24 48.68 -21.38 -44.95
CA LEU A 24 49.08 -22.40 -43.99
C LEU A 24 49.73 -23.61 -44.68
N PRO A 25 50.67 -24.32 -44.02
CA PRO A 25 51.25 -25.55 -44.55
C PRO A 25 50.17 -26.53 -44.98
N GLU A 26 50.38 -27.28 -46.07
CA GLU A 26 49.33 -28.12 -46.67
C GLU A 26 48.64 -29.07 -45.68
N VAL A 27 49.40 -29.61 -44.74
CA VAL A 27 48.90 -30.51 -43.69
C VAL A 27 48.07 -29.82 -42.62
N VAL A 28 48.23 -28.51 -42.44
CA VAL A 28 47.49 -27.65 -41.50
C VAL A 28 46.32 -26.94 -42.20
N ARG A 29 46.47 -26.59 -43.47
CA ARG A 29 45.47 -25.94 -44.29
C ARG A 29 44.25 -26.85 -44.57
N MET A 30 43.10 -26.23 -44.82
CA MET A 30 41.94 -26.92 -45.36
C MET A 30 42.09 -27.12 -46.88
N LYS A 31 41.62 -28.24 -47.42
CA LYS A 31 41.68 -28.50 -48.86
C LYS A 31 40.70 -27.62 -49.63
N GLY A 32 41.05 -27.32 -50.88
CA GLY A 32 40.19 -26.60 -51.82
C GLY A 32 40.12 -25.09 -51.58
N ASN A 33 39.32 -24.43 -52.41
CA ASN A 33 39.04 -23.00 -52.29
C ASN A 33 37.79 -22.78 -51.43
N ASN A 34 37.99 -22.45 -50.16
CA ASN A 34 36.91 -22.36 -49.18
C ASN A 34 36.32 -20.95 -49.16
N GLN A 35 35.20 -20.76 -49.84
CA GLN A 35 34.49 -19.47 -49.88
C GLN A 35 33.65 -19.21 -48.63
N THR A 36 33.41 -20.23 -47.81
CA THR A 36 32.59 -20.11 -46.61
C THR A 36 33.43 -19.56 -45.45
N PRO A 37 33.02 -18.48 -44.78
CA PRO A 37 33.73 -17.96 -43.61
C PRO A 37 33.73 -18.95 -42.44
N TYR A 38 34.89 -19.16 -41.83
CA TYR A 38 35.05 -20.02 -40.65
C TYR A 38 36.15 -19.50 -39.72
N ASN A 39 36.07 -19.87 -38.46
CA ASN A 39 37.16 -19.75 -37.49
C ASN A 39 37.83 -21.11 -37.31
N LEU A 40 39.16 -21.13 -37.28
CA LEU A 40 39.97 -22.33 -37.06
C LEU A 40 40.69 -22.25 -35.71
N GLN A 41 40.57 -23.30 -34.91
CA GLN A 41 41.49 -23.58 -33.80
C GLN A 41 42.38 -24.75 -34.19
N LEU A 42 43.66 -24.68 -33.83
CA LEU A 42 44.68 -25.64 -34.24
C LEU A 42 45.40 -26.22 -33.03
N PHE A 43 45.56 -27.54 -33.00
CA PHE A 43 46.30 -28.27 -31.96
C PHE A 43 47.25 -29.25 -32.62
N ILE A 44 48.56 -29.10 -32.40
CA ILE A 44 49.62 -29.95 -32.96
C ILE A 44 50.32 -30.67 -31.81
N LEU A 45 50.13 -31.99 -31.74
CA LEU A 45 50.56 -32.85 -30.66
C LEU A 45 51.73 -33.74 -31.11
N PRO A 46 52.88 -33.72 -30.43
CA PRO A 46 54.00 -34.61 -30.77
C PRO A 46 53.67 -36.07 -30.38
N GLN A 47 54.01 -37.01 -31.26
CA GLN A 47 53.84 -38.46 -31.06
C GLN A 47 55.18 -39.22 -31.04
N GLY A 48 56.31 -38.52 -31.23
CA GLY A 48 57.66 -39.08 -31.30
C GLY A 48 58.62 -38.11 -32.02
N SER A 49 59.83 -38.56 -32.36
CA SER A 49 60.78 -37.77 -33.16
C SER A 49 60.19 -37.49 -34.54
N ASP A 50 59.86 -36.22 -34.79
CA ASP A 50 59.30 -35.67 -36.03
C ASP A 50 57.93 -36.19 -36.45
N VAL A 51 57.16 -36.84 -35.57
CA VAL A 51 55.79 -37.30 -35.89
C VAL A 51 54.76 -36.50 -35.10
N TYR A 52 53.78 -35.92 -35.79
CA TYR A 52 52.75 -35.07 -35.16
C TYR A 52 51.32 -35.52 -35.48
N HIS A 53 50.44 -35.41 -34.49
CA HIS A 53 48.98 -35.45 -34.65
C HIS A 53 48.44 -34.02 -34.72
N ILE A 54 47.63 -33.75 -35.74
CA ILE A 54 47.05 -32.42 -35.97
C ILE A 54 45.54 -32.51 -35.79
N VAL A 55 45.01 -31.70 -34.86
CA VAL A 55 43.57 -31.53 -34.66
C VAL A 55 43.18 -30.14 -35.11
N LYS A 56 42.18 -30.08 -35.99
CA LYS A 56 41.60 -28.84 -36.52
C LYS A 56 40.17 -28.76 -36.04
N TYR A 57 39.88 -27.75 -35.23
CA TYR A 57 38.51 -27.49 -34.81
C TYR A 57 37.98 -26.27 -35.55
N ILE A 58 36.91 -26.47 -36.31
CA ILE A 58 36.40 -25.50 -37.27
C ILE A 58 35.00 -25.11 -36.86
N LYS A 59 34.78 -23.80 -36.74
CA LYS A 59 33.47 -23.23 -36.47
C LYS A 59 33.09 -22.31 -37.62
N PHE A 60 32.09 -22.71 -38.39
CA PHE A 60 31.48 -21.84 -39.40
C PHE A 60 30.76 -20.66 -38.72
N THR A 61 30.71 -19.52 -39.40
CA THR A 61 30.02 -18.32 -38.89
C THR A 61 28.52 -18.58 -38.70
N GLU A 62 27.90 -17.84 -37.77
CA GLU A 62 26.49 -18.02 -37.43
C GLU A 62 25.58 -17.93 -38.67
N ASN A 63 24.54 -18.78 -38.69
CA ASN A 63 23.58 -18.94 -39.79
C ASN A 63 24.12 -19.51 -41.11
N THR A 64 25.39 -19.94 -41.14
CA THR A 64 25.97 -20.56 -42.33
C THR A 64 25.68 -22.07 -42.36
N LYS A 65 24.94 -22.53 -43.37
CA LYS A 65 24.70 -23.96 -43.61
C LYS A 65 25.68 -24.46 -44.67
N VAL A 66 26.53 -25.41 -44.30
CA VAL A 66 27.50 -26.03 -45.22
C VAL A 66 27.07 -27.45 -45.51
N ASN A 67 27.10 -27.84 -46.79
CA ASN A 67 26.78 -29.21 -47.19
C ASN A 67 27.84 -30.18 -46.64
N HIS A 68 27.40 -31.33 -46.11
CA HIS A 68 28.28 -32.37 -45.58
C HIS A 68 29.36 -32.82 -46.58
N GLN A 69 29.03 -32.98 -47.86
CA GLN A 69 30.00 -33.36 -48.89
C GLN A 69 31.07 -32.29 -49.08
N THR A 70 30.68 -31.01 -48.97
CA THR A 70 31.62 -29.90 -49.01
C THR A 70 32.58 -29.98 -47.83
N ILE A 71 32.10 -30.22 -46.61
CA ILE A 71 32.96 -30.38 -45.42
C ILE A 71 33.97 -31.51 -45.63
N LEU A 72 33.53 -32.68 -46.11
CA LEU A 72 34.43 -33.81 -46.39
C LEU A 72 35.51 -33.46 -47.41
N ASN A 73 35.15 -32.71 -48.46
CA ASN A 73 36.10 -32.29 -49.50
C ASN A 73 37.12 -31.27 -48.99
N MET A 74 36.77 -30.50 -47.95
CA MET A 74 37.67 -29.53 -47.32
C MET A 74 38.62 -30.17 -46.30
N CYS A 75 38.28 -31.34 -45.75
CA CYS A 75 39.08 -31.97 -44.71
C CYS A 75 40.37 -32.60 -45.23
N SER A 76 41.47 -32.36 -44.53
CA SER A 76 42.68 -33.18 -44.61
C SER A 76 42.70 -34.14 -43.40
N GLY A 77 42.46 -35.43 -43.66
CA GLY A 77 42.39 -36.47 -42.63
C GLY A 77 40.96 -36.95 -42.38
N ARG A 78 40.67 -37.32 -41.13
CA ARG A 78 39.35 -37.83 -40.72
C ARG A 78 38.48 -36.68 -40.22
N ALA A 79 37.34 -36.48 -40.86
CA ALA A 79 36.32 -35.54 -40.41
C ALA A 79 35.51 -36.15 -39.26
N CYS A 80 35.22 -35.35 -38.23
CA CYS A 80 34.36 -35.70 -37.11
C CYS A 80 33.40 -34.53 -36.84
N GLU A 81 32.15 -34.84 -36.52
CA GLU A 81 31.16 -33.88 -36.04
C GLU A 81 31.11 -33.91 -34.51
N VAL A 82 30.95 -32.75 -33.88
CA VAL A 82 30.68 -32.66 -32.45
C VAL A 82 29.18 -32.44 -32.25
N ASP A 83 28.49 -33.49 -31.80
CA ASP A 83 27.09 -33.37 -31.37
C ASP A 83 27.01 -32.76 -29.97
N LEU A 84 26.66 -31.47 -29.91
CA LEU A 84 26.52 -30.72 -28.66
C LEU A 84 25.12 -30.84 -28.02
N GLN A 85 24.17 -31.50 -28.70
CA GLN A 85 22.79 -31.73 -28.26
C GLN A 85 22.11 -30.49 -27.63
N LYS A 86 21.26 -30.70 -26.61
CA LYS A 86 20.47 -29.67 -25.93
C LYS A 86 21.32 -28.72 -25.06
N HIS A 87 22.54 -29.12 -24.70
CA HIS A 87 23.41 -28.38 -23.78
C HIS A 87 24.57 -27.70 -24.51
N PHE A 88 24.27 -26.99 -25.61
CA PHE A 88 25.32 -26.47 -26.49
C PHE A 88 26.31 -25.54 -25.80
N ARG A 89 25.90 -24.81 -24.76
CA ARG A 89 26.78 -23.89 -24.00
C ARG A 89 27.75 -24.67 -23.12
N GLU A 90 27.24 -25.62 -22.34
CA GLU A 90 28.03 -26.46 -21.45
C GLU A 90 28.91 -27.43 -22.25
N GLY A 91 28.37 -28.01 -23.32
CA GLY A 91 29.09 -28.87 -24.25
C GLY A 91 30.23 -28.14 -24.96
N SER A 92 30.01 -26.89 -25.42
CA SER A 92 31.08 -26.07 -26.01
C SER A 92 32.18 -25.77 -25.00
N ARG A 93 31.82 -25.50 -23.73
CA ARG A 93 32.80 -25.28 -22.65
C ARG A 93 33.58 -26.55 -22.34
N GLY A 94 32.90 -27.70 -22.26
CA GLY A 94 33.54 -29.00 -22.05
C GLY A 94 34.49 -29.37 -23.19
N LEU A 95 34.09 -29.14 -24.44
CA LEU A 95 34.96 -29.34 -25.60
C LEU A 95 36.20 -28.45 -25.54
N GLN A 96 36.01 -27.15 -25.27
CA GLN A 96 37.14 -26.22 -25.16
C GLN A 96 38.09 -26.64 -24.03
N TYR A 97 37.55 -27.12 -22.91
CA TYR A 97 38.35 -27.62 -21.78
C TYR A 97 39.19 -28.84 -22.18
N MET A 98 38.59 -29.79 -22.89
CA MET A 98 39.31 -30.96 -23.40
C MET A 98 40.40 -30.56 -24.40
N LEU A 99 40.11 -29.62 -25.31
CA LEU A 99 41.03 -29.16 -26.34
C LEU A 99 42.24 -28.42 -25.74
N GLU A 100 42.02 -27.49 -24.80
CA GLU A 100 43.10 -26.81 -24.08
C GLU A 100 43.96 -27.83 -23.30
N GLY A 101 43.34 -28.89 -22.76
CA GLY A 101 44.02 -29.97 -22.06
C GLY A 101 44.87 -30.91 -22.91
N LEU A 102 44.83 -30.84 -24.25
CA LEU A 102 45.60 -31.74 -25.12
C LEU A 102 47.13 -31.48 -25.07
N GLY A 103 47.55 -30.29 -24.61
CA GLY A 103 48.96 -29.86 -24.66
C GLY A 103 49.48 -29.60 -26.07
N GLY A 104 50.81 -29.64 -26.26
CA GLY A 104 51.46 -29.38 -27.55
C GLY A 104 51.43 -27.92 -27.99
N PHE A 105 51.65 -27.68 -29.29
CA PHE A 105 51.49 -26.35 -29.88
C PHE A 105 50.03 -26.09 -30.19
N GLN A 106 49.49 -24.98 -29.70
CA GLN A 106 48.07 -24.65 -29.82
C GLN A 106 47.89 -23.21 -30.29
N VAL A 107 46.95 -23.00 -31.20
CA VAL A 107 46.44 -21.68 -31.56
C VAL A 107 44.93 -21.69 -31.35
N CYS A 108 44.52 -21.10 -30.23
CA CYS A 108 43.13 -21.11 -29.76
C CYS A 108 42.46 -19.77 -30.02
N TYR A 109 41.26 -19.81 -30.60
CA TYR A 109 40.43 -18.63 -30.83
C TYR A 109 39.57 -18.28 -29.62
N PHE A 110 39.29 -19.29 -28.77
CA PHE A 110 38.56 -19.12 -27.52
C PHE A 110 39.47 -19.53 -26.36
N LYS A 111 39.32 -18.86 -25.22
CA LYS A 111 39.97 -19.23 -23.96
C LYS A 111 38.90 -19.43 -22.90
N LEU A 112 38.97 -20.51 -22.14
CA LEU A 112 38.13 -20.65 -20.96
C LEU A 112 38.54 -19.64 -19.90
N ILE A 113 37.58 -18.80 -19.51
CA ILE A 113 37.73 -17.86 -18.41
C ILE A 113 37.00 -18.46 -17.20
N PRO A 114 37.69 -18.68 -16.06
CA PRO A 114 37.06 -19.21 -14.86
C PRO A 114 35.87 -18.35 -14.41
N ALA A 115 34.78 -18.99 -14.00
CA ALA A 115 33.65 -18.30 -13.38
C ALA A 115 34.10 -17.72 -12.03
N GLY A 116 34.45 -16.43 -12.03
CA GLY A 116 34.99 -15.73 -10.86
C GLY A 116 35.87 -14.54 -11.21
N SER A 117 36.47 -14.50 -12.41
CA SER A 117 37.23 -13.34 -12.89
C SER A 117 36.31 -12.26 -13.50
N SER A 118 35.09 -12.12 -13.00
CA SER A 118 34.35 -10.89 -13.24
C SER A 118 34.97 -9.85 -12.32
N ASN A 119 35.41 -8.71 -12.85
CA ASN A 119 35.88 -7.56 -12.07
C ASN A 119 34.80 -6.97 -11.12
N LYS A 120 33.70 -7.67 -10.86
CA LYS A 120 32.71 -7.29 -9.87
C LYS A 120 33.27 -7.65 -8.49
N VAL A 121 33.95 -6.68 -7.89
CA VAL A 121 34.27 -6.69 -6.47
C VAL A 121 33.00 -7.07 -5.70
N PRO A 122 33.04 -8.10 -4.84
CA PRO A 122 31.92 -8.45 -3.99
C PRO A 122 31.53 -7.21 -3.17
N ARG A 123 30.29 -6.74 -3.35
CA ARG A 123 29.80 -5.57 -2.63
C ARG A 123 29.54 -5.91 -1.17
N GLU A 124 29.90 -4.99 -0.28
CA GLU A 124 29.60 -5.15 1.13
C GLU A 124 28.10 -5.12 1.40
N THR A 125 27.66 -5.88 2.40
CA THR A 125 26.25 -6.06 2.76
C THR A 125 25.54 -4.74 3.08
N ASP A 126 26.25 -3.78 3.68
CA ASP A 126 25.70 -2.47 4.03
C ASP A 126 25.48 -1.58 2.81
N ASP A 127 26.36 -1.64 1.80
CA ASP A 127 26.14 -0.93 0.55
C ASP A 127 24.91 -1.48 -0.17
N ILE A 128 24.73 -2.81 -0.16
CA ILE A 128 23.53 -3.45 -0.72
C ILE A 128 22.27 -2.88 -0.05
N ARG A 129 22.23 -2.84 1.30
CA ARG A 129 21.11 -2.29 2.08
C ARG A 129 20.84 -0.83 1.78
N LYS A 130 21.88 0.02 1.80
CA LYS A 130 21.77 1.46 1.48
C LYS A 130 21.14 1.70 0.12
N GLY A 131 21.50 0.90 -0.90
CA GLY A 131 20.88 1.01 -2.21
C GLY A 131 19.41 0.59 -2.24
N PHE A 132 19.01 -0.45 -1.50
CA PHE A 132 17.59 -0.82 -1.38
C PHE A 132 16.79 0.23 -0.60
N GLU A 133 17.34 0.81 0.45
CA GLU A 133 16.72 1.93 1.18
C GLU A 133 16.59 3.17 0.28
N TYR A 134 17.62 3.47 -0.51
CA TYR A 134 17.58 4.54 -1.48
C TYR A 134 16.46 4.33 -2.52
N MET A 135 16.34 3.13 -3.09
CA MET A 135 15.23 2.81 -4.01
C MET A 135 13.85 2.93 -3.35
N ARG A 136 13.70 2.59 -2.07
CA ARG A 136 12.41 2.78 -1.37
C ARG A 136 12.08 4.25 -1.16
N LYS A 137 13.09 5.09 -0.96
CA LYS A 137 12.93 6.51 -0.63
C LYS A 137 12.78 7.39 -1.86
N PHE A 138 13.57 7.14 -2.89
CA PHE A 138 13.69 8.00 -4.07
C PHE A 138 13.28 7.30 -5.37
N GLY A 139 13.11 5.98 -5.36
CA GLY A 139 12.72 5.23 -6.54
C GLY A 139 11.31 5.62 -7.00
N PRO A 140 11.08 5.67 -8.32
CA PRO A 140 9.76 5.90 -8.88
C PRO A 140 8.78 4.86 -8.36
N GLN A 141 7.60 5.34 -8.03
CA GLN A 141 6.58 4.57 -7.32
C GLN A 141 5.65 3.80 -8.28
N GLU A 142 5.71 4.13 -9.57
CA GLU A 142 4.99 3.50 -10.68
C GLU A 142 5.86 3.55 -11.96
N ASN A 143 5.46 2.78 -12.98
CA ASN A 143 6.15 2.73 -14.27
C ASN A 143 5.19 3.07 -15.41
N ALA A 144 4.44 4.16 -15.27
CA ALA A 144 3.40 4.52 -16.25
C ALA A 144 4.04 4.89 -17.59
N ASN A 145 5.10 5.70 -17.52
CA ASN A 145 5.75 6.32 -18.67
C ASN A 145 7.18 5.81 -18.86
N GLY A 146 7.47 4.58 -18.44
CA GLY A 146 8.82 4.03 -18.48
C GLY A 146 9.77 4.65 -17.44
N GLU A 147 9.23 5.28 -16.40
CA GLU A 147 9.97 5.95 -15.32
C GLU A 147 10.98 5.02 -14.63
N PHE A 148 10.67 3.72 -14.54
CA PHE A 148 11.64 2.76 -14.02
C PHE A 148 12.87 2.68 -14.90
N THR A 149 12.69 2.76 -16.21
CA THR A 149 13.80 2.69 -17.16
C THR A 149 14.62 3.96 -17.14
N SER A 150 14.00 5.14 -17.23
CA SER A 150 14.73 6.41 -17.20
C SER A 150 15.48 6.60 -15.88
N TRP A 151 14.79 6.46 -14.75
CA TRP A 151 15.40 6.61 -13.43
C TRP A 151 16.50 5.59 -13.18
N THR A 152 16.31 4.32 -13.59
CA THR A 152 17.37 3.32 -13.48
C THR A 152 18.59 3.72 -14.30
N GLU A 153 18.43 4.23 -15.53
CA GLU A 153 19.56 4.67 -16.35
C GLU A 153 20.29 5.87 -15.74
N GLU A 154 19.56 6.85 -15.19
CA GLU A 154 20.17 8.00 -14.52
C GLU A 154 20.98 7.57 -13.30
N GLU A 155 20.39 6.77 -12.43
CA GLU A 155 20.99 6.38 -11.16
C GLU A 155 22.16 5.41 -11.32
N VAL A 156 22.12 4.47 -12.28
CA VAL A 156 23.27 3.57 -12.52
C VAL A 156 24.46 4.28 -13.14
N ASN A 157 24.24 5.39 -13.84
CA ASN A 157 25.30 6.18 -14.47
C ASN A 157 25.78 7.35 -13.60
N ASN A 158 25.02 7.77 -12.59
CA ASN A 158 25.41 8.82 -11.64
C ASN A 158 26.48 8.33 -10.64
N PRO A 159 27.71 8.88 -10.64
CA PRO A 159 28.78 8.46 -9.73
C PRO A 159 28.47 8.67 -8.25
N ASN A 160 27.59 9.63 -7.94
CA ASN A 160 27.20 9.98 -6.57
C ASN A 160 26.02 9.13 -6.07
N SER A 161 25.39 8.34 -6.93
CA SER A 161 24.28 7.49 -6.56
C SER A 161 24.77 6.23 -5.82
N PRO A 162 24.07 5.78 -4.76
CA PRO A 162 24.31 4.46 -4.17
C PRO A 162 23.95 3.30 -5.12
N LEU A 163 23.35 3.61 -6.28
CA LEU A 163 23.02 2.69 -7.36
C LEU A 163 24.04 2.71 -8.51
N HIS A 164 25.12 3.49 -8.42
CA HIS A 164 26.14 3.56 -9.47
C HIS A 164 26.68 2.17 -9.85
N LYS A 165 26.71 1.87 -11.15
CA LYS A 165 27.12 0.57 -11.72
C LYS A 165 26.34 -0.64 -11.19
N ARG A 166 25.15 -0.46 -10.62
CA ARG A 166 24.29 -1.59 -10.23
C ARG A 166 23.69 -2.29 -11.44
N ASP A 167 23.27 -3.53 -11.21
CA ASP A 167 22.57 -4.30 -12.22
C ASP A 167 21.18 -3.69 -12.45
N ARG A 168 20.93 -3.25 -13.69
CA ARG A 168 19.67 -2.61 -14.10
C ARG A 168 18.48 -3.55 -13.91
N GLY A 169 18.66 -4.85 -14.19
CA GLY A 169 17.60 -5.85 -14.03
C GLY A 169 17.12 -5.95 -12.59
N THR A 170 18.05 -6.01 -11.65
CA THR A 170 17.77 -6.05 -10.20
C THR A 170 17.05 -4.80 -9.71
N ILE A 171 17.47 -3.61 -10.18
CA ILE A 171 16.79 -2.34 -9.82
C ILE A 171 15.36 -2.34 -10.35
N LYS A 172 15.18 -2.59 -11.65
CA LYS A 172 13.85 -2.60 -12.28
C LYS A 172 12.92 -3.64 -11.65
N GLU A 173 13.44 -4.83 -11.35
CA GLU A 173 12.64 -5.87 -10.68
C GLU A 173 12.26 -5.45 -9.26
N PHE A 174 13.15 -4.81 -8.52
CA PHE A 174 12.83 -4.29 -7.19
C PHE A 174 11.79 -3.17 -7.23
N LEU A 175 11.92 -2.22 -8.16
CA LEU A 175 10.93 -1.16 -8.38
C LEU A 175 9.57 -1.75 -8.80
N ARG A 176 9.57 -2.78 -9.63
CA ARG A 176 8.37 -3.53 -10.01
C ARG A 176 7.74 -4.24 -8.83
N CYS A 177 8.54 -4.90 -7.99
CA CYS A 177 8.04 -5.50 -6.75
C CYS A 177 7.44 -4.45 -5.81
N LEU A 178 8.04 -3.25 -5.73
CA LEU A 178 7.52 -2.14 -4.94
C LEU A 178 6.20 -1.58 -5.49
N ALA A 179 6.06 -1.49 -6.81
CA ALA A 179 4.87 -0.94 -7.45
C ALA A 179 3.73 -1.96 -7.58
N ASP A 180 4.03 -3.19 -8.00
CA ASP A 180 2.99 -4.19 -8.27
C ASP A 180 2.43 -4.75 -6.96
N GLN A 181 3.29 -5.09 -5.99
CA GLN A 181 3.02 -5.81 -4.72
C GLN A 181 1.96 -6.95 -4.75
N GLY A 182 1.33 -7.28 -5.88
CA GLY A 182 0.21 -8.22 -6.01
C GLY A 182 -1.18 -7.64 -5.70
N SER A 183 -1.40 -6.32 -5.83
CA SER A 183 -2.74 -5.72 -5.78
C SER A 183 -3.61 -6.27 -6.91
N GLN A 184 -4.88 -6.57 -6.60
CA GLN A 184 -5.87 -7.06 -7.57
C GLN A 184 -6.79 -5.92 -8.05
N ALA A 185 -6.60 -4.71 -7.52
CA ALA A 185 -7.39 -3.54 -7.91
C ALA A 185 -6.88 -2.98 -9.26
N ASN A 186 -7.81 -2.57 -10.11
CA ASN A 186 -7.49 -1.98 -11.40
C ASN A 186 -7.04 -0.54 -11.21
N THR A 187 -5.91 -0.16 -11.82
CA THR A 187 -5.46 1.24 -11.86
C THR A 187 -5.93 1.89 -13.16
N ILE A 188 -6.63 3.02 -13.06
CA ILE A 188 -7.13 3.81 -14.19
C ILE A 188 -6.29 5.09 -14.30
N LYS A 189 -5.70 5.35 -15.47
CA LYS A 189 -4.81 6.50 -15.74
C LYS A 189 -5.37 7.50 -16.75
N ASP A 190 -6.29 7.07 -17.61
CA ASP A 190 -6.83 7.87 -18.72
C ASP A 190 -8.35 8.05 -18.58
N TRP A 191 -8.79 8.65 -17.47
CA TRP A 191 -10.21 8.92 -17.26
C TRP A 191 -10.66 10.16 -18.06
N PRO A 192 -11.59 10.03 -19.02
CA PRO A 192 -11.86 11.10 -20.00
C PRO A 192 -12.81 12.20 -19.49
N LEU A 193 -13.50 12.00 -18.37
CA LEU A 193 -14.48 12.96 -17.88
C LEU A 193 -13.85 13.98 -16.93
N THR A 194 -14.37 15.20 -16.98
CA THR A 194 -13.99 16.31 -16.10
C THR A 194 -15.24 16.93 -15.46
N PHE A 195 -15.09 17.96 -14.63
CA PHE A 195 -16.25 18.71 -14.15
C PHE A 195 -17.10 19.32 -15.27
N LYS A 196 -16.54 19.60 -16.45
CA LYS A 196 -17.32 20.03 -17.62
C LYS A 196 -18.27 18.97 -18.16
N SER A 197 -18.02 17.70 -17.84
CA SER A 197 -18.87 16.58 -18.25
C SER A 197 -20.09 16.39 -17.34
N LEU A 198 -20.15 17.10 -16.21
CA LEU A 198 -21.27 17.04 -15.28
C LEU A 198 -22.35 18.04 -15.66
N THR A 199 -23.60 17.67 -15.42
CA THR A 199 -24.72 18.61 -15.55
C THR A 199 -24.56 19.77 -14.55
N PRO A 200 -24.90 21.03 -14.92
CA PRO A 200 -24.69 22.19 -14.06
C PRO A 200 -25.26 22.03 -12.64
N TRP A 201 -26.46 21.46 -12.51
CA TRP A 201 -27.07 21.25 -11.20
C TRP A 201 -26.26 20.29 -10.31
N ALA A 202 -25.71 19.22 -10.90
CA ALA A 202 -24.93 18.23 -10.15
C ALA A 202 -23.57 18.81 -9.73
N LEU A 203 -22.97 19.64 -10.60
CA LEU A 203 -21.74 20.35 -10.28
C LEU A 203 -21.97 21.38 -9.15
N ASN A 204 -22.98 22.24 -9.30
CA ASN A 204 -23.21 23.39 -8.42
C ASN A 204 -23.82 23.02 -7.06
N HIS A 205 -24.67 21.99 -7.00
CA HIS A 205 -25.41 21.65 -5.77
C HIS A 205 -24.89 20.40 -5.07
N ILE A 206 -24.22 19.50 -5.77
CA ILE A 206 -23.72 18.25 -5.18
C ILE A 206 -22.19 18.31 -5.06
N VAL A 207 -21.48 18.43 -6.18
CA VAL A 207 -20.02 18.41 -6.17
C VAL A 207 -19.45 19.61 -5.41
N ALA A 208 -19.92 20.83 -5.66
CA ALA A 208 -19.45 22.03 -4.96
C ALA A 208 -19.61 21.92 -3.44
N THR A 209 -20.68 21.29 -2.96
CA THR A 209 -20.93 21.07 -1.53
C THR A 209 -20.03 19.99 -0.94
N ILE A 210 -19.65 18.97 -1.73
CA ILE A 210 -18.77 17.88 -1.27
C ILE A 210 -17.29 18.29 -1.29
N LEU A 211 -16.87 19.16 -2.22
CA LEU A 211 -15.47 19.50 -2.45
C LEU A 211 -14.70 19.95 -1.19
N PRO A 212 -15.24 20.81 -0.31
CA PRO A 212 -14.54 21.20 0.92
C PRO A 212 -14.22 20.02 1.85
N HIS A 213 -15.00 18.94 1.77
CA HIS A 213 -14.90 17.78 2.65
C HIS A 213 -14.06 16.64 2.07
N ILE A 214 -13.75 16.66 0.76
CA ILE A 214 -13.16 15.51 0.06
C ILE A 214 -11.78 15.09 0.61
N LEU A 215 -11.05 16.00 1.25
CA LEU A 215 -9.74 15.73 1.83
C LEU A 215 -9.80 15.13 3.24
N GLU A 216 -10.93 15.27 3.92
CA GLU A 216 -11.11 14.87 5.33
C GLU A 216 -12.15 13.76 5.49
N ASN A 217 -13.04 13.59 4.51
CA ASN A 217 -14.11 12.62 4.54
C ASN A 217 -14.06 11.69 3.32
N ALA A 218 -14.39 10.42 3.54
CA ALA A 218 -14.70 9.53 2.43
C ALA A 218 -16.05 9.92 1.81
N ILE A 219 -16.33 9.43 0.60
CA ILE A 219 -17.63 9.66 -0.06
C ILE A 219 -18.33 8.32 -0.31
N ILE A 220 -19.56 8.19 0.17
CA ILE A 220 -20.39 7.02 -0.09
C ILE A 220 -21.56 7.44 -0.98
N TRP A 221 -21.56 6.91 -2.20
CA TRP A 221 -22.60 7.08 -3.19
C TRP A 221 -23.60 5.93 -3.09
N ILE A 222 -24.84 6.18 -2.72
CA ILE A 222 -25.90 5.17 -2.61
C ILE A 222 -27.00 5.48 -3.63
N GLY A 223 -27.61 4.45 -4.20
CA GLY A 223 -28.91 4.62 -4.84
C GLY A 223 -29.04 3.94 -6.20
N LYS A 224 -29.99 4.40 -7.03
CA LYS A 224 -30.39 3.70 -8.25
C LYS A 224 -29.23 3.55 -9.25
N SER A 225 -29.22 2.45 -10.00
CA SER A 225 -28.26 2.27 -11.11
C SER A 225 -28.52 3.28 -12.23
N ARG A 226 -27.48 3.60 -13.01
CA ARG A 226 -27.52 4.52 -14.17
C ARG A 226 -27.82 6.00 -13.85
N VAL A 227 -27.61 6.44 -12.60
CA VAL A 227 -27.76 7.85 -12.19
C VAL A 227 -26.43 8.61 -12.13
N GLY A 228 -25.34 8.03 -12.66
CA GLY A 228 -24.04 8.70 -12.75
C GLY A 228 -23.13 8.59 -11.53
N LYS A 229 -23.44 7.75 -10.52
CA LYS A 229 -22.61 7.56 -9.31
C LYS A 229 -21.14 7.23 -9.63
N SER A 230 -20.90 6.14 -10.36
CA SER A 230 -19.55 5.68 -10.70
C SER A 230 -18.79 6.70 -11.56
N PRO A 231 -19.36 7.26 -12.65
CA PRO A 231 -18.69 8.32 -13.42
C PRO A 231 -18.30 9.55 -12.60
N VAL A 232 -19.18 10.03 -11.70
CA VAL A 232 -18.87 11.16 -10.81
C VAL A 232 -17.75 10.79 -9.84
N SER A 233 -17.82 9.61 -9.24
CA SER A 233 -16.81 9.11 -8.30
C SER A 233 -15.42 9.01 -8.94
N TYR A 234 -15.34 8.46 -10.15
CA TYR A 234 -14.11 8.37 -10.93
C TYR A 234 -13.57 9.74 -11.33
N THR A 235 -14.45 10.66 -11.73
CA THR A 235 -14.07 12.04 -12.08
C THR A 235 -13.46 12.77 -10.89
N LEU A 236 -14.09 12.66 -9.71
CA LEU A 236 -13.55 13.23 -8.47
C LEU A 236 -12.20 12.61 -8.10
N SER A 237 -12.07 11.28 -8.22
CA SER A 237 -10.80 10.59 -7.95
C SER A 237 -9.67 11.02 -8.89
N ALA A 238 -9.95 11.15 -10.19
CA ALA A 238 -8.95 11.63 -11.16
C ALA A 238 -8.51 13.07 -10.85
N ILE A 239 -9.44 13.95 -10.52
CA ILE A 239 -9.15 15.36 -10.20
C ILE A 239 -8.38 15.47 -8.87
N THR A 240 -8.74 14.70 -7.84
CA THR A 240 -7.98 14.73 -6.59
C THR A 240 -6.58 14.13 -6.73
N SER A 241 -6.42 13.12 -7.59
CA SER A 241 -5.08 12.62 -7.95
C SER A 241 -4.24 13.73 -8.57
N ALA A 242 -4.78 14.45 -9.57
CA ALA A 242 -4.09 15.56 -10.22
C ALA A 242 -3.73 16.68 -9.23
N PHE A 243 -4.65 17.03 -8.33
CA PHE A 243 -4.42 18.01 -7.27
C PHE A 243 -3.22 17.62 -6.39
N TRP A 244 -3.19 16.38 -5.87
CA TRP A 244 -2.09 15.95 -5.01
C TRP A 244 -0.76 15.85 -5.75
N LEU A 245 -0.77 15.40 -7.01
CA LEU A 245 0.44 15.40 -7.84
C LEU A 245 1.00 16.82 -8.03
N GLN A 246 0.13 17.81 -8.25
CA GLN A 246 0.56 19.20 -8.33
C GLN A 246 1.10 19.74 -7.00
N GLN A 247 0.47 19.41 -5.88
CA GLN A 247 0.93 19.82 -4.54
C GLN A 247 2.27 19.17 -4.15
N GLU A 248 2.59 18.00 -4.70
CA GLU A 248 3.84 17.27 -4.46
C GLU A 248 4.95 17.58 -5.48
N ASP A 249 4.78 18.59 -6.35
CA ASP A 249 5.71 18.93 -7.45
C ASP A 249 5.93 17.76 -8.46
N ARG A 250 4.88 16.94 -8.62
CA ARG A 250 4.83 15.75 -9.48
C ARG A 250 3.78 15.88 -10.57
N GLY A 251 3.45 17.12 -10.97
CA GLY A 251 2.45 17.40 -12.01
C GLY A 251 2.78 16.86 -13.40
N HIS A 252 4.01 16.37 -13.61
CA HIS A 252 4.42 15.66 -14.82
C HIS A 252 3.95 14.19 -14.86
N GLU A 253 3.57 13.62 -13.70
CA GLU A 253 3.01 12.26 -13.64
C GLU A 253 1.54 12.25 -14.06
N VAL A 254 1.07 11.10 -14.55
CA VAL A 254 -0.31 10.93 -15.00
C VAL A 254 -1.23 10.69 -13.80
N PRO A 255 -2.27 11.52 -13.59
CA PRO A 255 -3.26 11.29 -12.54
C PRO A 255 -3.91 9.91 -12.67
N SER A 256 -4.05 9.21 -11.56
CA SER A 256 -4.63 7.87 -11.56
C SER A 256 -5.36 7.54 -10.26
N PHE A 257 -6.24 6.55 -10.34
CA PHE A 257 -6.95 6.03 -9.17
C PHE A 257 -7.14 4.51 -9.30
N GLN A 258 -7.44 3.86 -8.18
CA GLN A 258 -7.72 2.44 -8.15
C GLN A 258 -9.23 2.18 -8.04
N THR A 259 -9.72 1.18 -8.76
CA THR A 259 -11.10 0.68 -8.63
C THR A 259 -11.13 -0.82 -8.37
N THR A 260 -12.11 -1.26 -7.58
CA THR A 260 -12.34 -2.68 -7.27
C THR A 260 -13.76 -2.94 -6.78
N SER A 261 -14.22 -4.18 -6.97
CA SER A 261 -15.48 -4.70 -6.42
C SER A 261 -15.34 -5.35 -5.03
N GLN A 262 -14.11 -5.52 -4.53
CA GLN A 262 -13.82 -6.05 -3.19
C GLN A 262 -12.77 -5.20 -2.50
N LEU A 263 -13.03 -4.77 -1.25
CA LEU A 263 -12.07 -3.93 -0.50
C LEU A 263 -10.72 -4.63 -0.27
N ASP A 264 -10.74 -5.95 -0.21
CA ASP A 264 -9.56 -6.78 -0.09
C ASP A 264 -8.66 -6.81 -1.33
N TYR A 265 -9.09 -6.29 -2.47
CA TYR A 265 -8.23 -6.24 -3.65
C TYR A 265 -7.27 -5.05 -3.64
N PHE A 266 -7.54 -4.04 -2.80
CA PHE A 266 -6.58 -2.97 -2.49
C PHE A 266 -5.39 -3.44 -1.65
N ARG A 267 -5.41 -4.72 -1.21
CA ARG A 267 -4.32 -5.32 -0.46
C ARG A 267 -3.01 -5.24 -1.24
N LYS A 268 -1.93 -5.28 -0.48
CA LYS A 268 -0.55 -5.31 -0.95
C LYS A 268 -0.08 -4.03 -1.65
N GLU A 269 -0.91 -3.18 -2.23
CA GLU A 269 -0.46 -1.83 -2.60
C GLU A 269 -0.52 -0.88 -1.39
N LYS A 270 0.58 -0.17 -1.16
CA LYS A 270 0.64 0.85 -0.12
C LYS A 270 -0.30 2.00 -0.48
N GLY A 271 -1.10 2.47 0.49
CA GLY A 271 -1.91 3.67 0.31
C GLY A 271 -1.07 4.90 -0.06
N ARG A 272 -1.60 5.77 -0.92
CA ARG A 272 -0.94 7.00 -1.42
C ARG A 272 -1.99 8.08 -1.66
N ARG A 273 -1.71 9.33 -1.28
CA ARG A 273 -2.64 10.46 -1.47
C ARG A 273 -2.91 10.76 -2.95
N THR A 274 -1.86 10.65 -3.77
CA THR A 274 -1.90 10.83 -5.22
C THR A 274 -2.69 9.75 -5.95
N LYS A 275 -3.11 8.68 -5.27
CA LYS A 275 -3.84 7.56 -5.89
C LYS A 275 -5.10 7.21 -5.09
N PRO A 276 -6.21 7.92 -5.33
CA PRO A 276 -7.49 7.64 -4.70
C PRO A 276 -7.98 6.22 -4.93
N ARG A 277 -8.89 5.76 -4.07
CA ARG A 277 -9.47 4.41 -4.13
C ARG A 277 -10.98 4.47 -4.23
N VAL A 278 -11.53 3.71 -5.17
CA VAL A 278 -12.97 3.62 -5.41
C VAL A 278 -13.41 2.18 -5.29
N PHE A 279 -14.27 1.89 -4.34
CA PHE A 279 -15.00 0.64 -4.28
C PHE A 279 -16.25 0.79 -5.16
N ASP A 280 -16.31 0.06 -6.27
CA ASP A 280 -17.38 0.15 -7.26
C ASP A 280 -17.71 -1.24 -7.82
N ASP A 281 -18.93 -1.41 -8.34
CA ASP A 281 -19.52 -2.70 -8.75
C ASP A 281 -19.58 -3.80 -7.67
N GLY A 282 -19.02 -3.56 -6.49
CA GLY A 282 -19.12 -4.40 -5.31
C GLY A 282 -20.44 -4.23 -4.56
N ASN A 283 -20.66 -5.08 -3.57
CA ASN A 283 -21.78 -4.95 -2.65
C ASN A 283 -21.25 -4.60 -1.25
N LEU A 284 -21.47 -3.35 -0.83
CA LEU A 284 -21.03 -2.87 0.48
C LEU A 284 -21.68 -3.63 1.64
N ASN A 285 -22.82 -4.28 1.40
CA ASN A 285 -23.49 -5.15 2.37
C ASN A 285 -22.68 -6.43 2.64
N LEU A 286 -21.78 -6.84 1.75
CA LEU A 286 -20.93 -8.01 1.97
C LEU A 286 -19.61 -7.67 2.67
N GLU A 287 -19.33 -6.39 2.90
CA GLU A 287 -18.10 -5.93 3.52
C GLU A 287 -18.23 -5.87 5.04
N SER A 288 -17.15 -6.21 5.75
CA SER A 288 -17.16 -6.22 7.22
C SER A 288 -17.19 -4.79 7.81
N PRO A 289 -17.77 -4.58 9.01
CA PRO A 289 -17.74 -3.28 9.68
C PRO A 289 -16.34 -2.71 9.85
N ALA A 290 -15.35 -3.55 10.16
CA ALA A 290 -13.96 -3.12 10.28
C ALA A 290 -13.39 -2.60 8.94
N SER A 291 -13.69 -3.28 7.83
CA SER A 291 -13.24 -2.86 6.49
C SER A 291 -13.85 -1.52 6.09
N VAL A 292 -15.16 -1.34 6.26
CA VAL A 292 -15.85 -0.10 5.88
C VAL A 292 -15.45 1.07 6.80
N LYS A 293 -15.27 0.82 8.10
CA LYS A 293 -14.70 1.84 9.02
C LYS A 293 -13.28 2.25 8.62
N ALA A 294 -12.46 1.31 8.14
CA ALA A 294 -11.08 1.59 7.73
C ALA A 294 -10.99 2.44 6.45
N ILE A 295 -11.88 2.22 5.47
CA ILE A 295 -11.88 3.03 4.23
C ILE A 295 -12.52 4.40 4.42
N THR A 296 -13.41 4.54 5.40
CA THR A 296 -14.13 5.80 5.65
C THR A 296 -13.32 6.76 6.52
N GLU A 297 -12.41 6.25 7.35
CA GLU A 297 -11.46 7.05 8.11
C GLU A 297 -10.44 7.69 7.14
N VAL A 298 -10.51 9.01 6.89
CA VAL A 298 -9.61 9.70 5.93
C VAL A 298 -8.53 10.54 6.64
N THR A 299 -8.71 10.92 7.91
CA THR A 299 -7.79 11.80 8.64
C THR A 299 -6.78 11.06 9.54
N GLY A 300 -7.05 9.79 9.91
CA GLY A 300 -6.17 8.97 10.77
C GLY A 300 -4.80 8.58 10.16
N ILE A 301 -3.82 8.26 11.03
CA ILE A 301 -2.38 8.15 10.70
C ILE A 301 -1.90 6.72 10.30
N ASP A 302 -2.62 5.64 10.60
CA ASP A 302 -2.29 4.30 10.09
C ASP A 302 -3.55 3.43 10.02
N ARG A 303 -3.94 3.02 8.81
CA ARG A 303 -5.25 2.40 8.55
C ARG A 303 -5.07 1.14 7.75
N LYS A 304 -5.48 0.02 8.33
CA LYS A 304 -5.35 -1.31 7.72
C LYS A 304 -6.67 -2.05 7.84
N THR A 305 -7.09 -2.75 6.79
CA THR A 305 -8.15 -3.75 6.95
C THR A 305 -7.65 -4.89 7.84
N MET A 306 -8.54 -5.59 8.56
CA MET A 306 -8.13 -6.73 9.40
C MET A 306 -7.60 -7.87 8.52
N ALA A 307 -6.29 -7.94 8.31
CA ALA A 307 -5.61 -9.10 7.74
C ALA A 307 -4.15 -9.15 8.24
N ARG A 308 -3.73 -10.33 8.72
CA ARG A 308 -2.45 -10.52 9.44
C ARG A 308 -1.20 -10.10 8.64
N TRP A 309 -1.14 -10.39 7.34
CA TRP A 309 0.10 -10.29 6.55
C TRP A 309 -0.01 -9.55 5.20
N ASN A 310 -1.21 -9.10 4.81
CA ASN A 310 -1.45 -8.45 3.51
C ASN A 310 -2.62 -7.45 3.58
N ALA A 311 -2.79 -6.70 4.67
CA ALA A 311 -3.91 -5.77 4.79
C ALA A 311 -3.89 -4.69 3.70
N ALA A 312 -5.09 -4.25 3.27
CA ALA A 312 -5.19 -3.03 2.49
C ALA A 312 -4.82 -1.87 3.40
N SER A 313 -3.80 -1.09 3.00
CA SER A 313 -3.30 0.04 3.78
C SER A 313 -3.77 1.35 3.17
N TYR A 314 -4.18 2.31 4.00
CA TYR A 314 -4.64 3.62 3.55
C TYR A 314 -3.80 4.70 4.22
N THR A 315 -3.57 5.81 3.51
CA THR A 315 -2.78 6.93 4.02
C THR A 315 -3.68 8.12 4.30
N LYS A 316 -3.35 8.90 5.35
CA LYS A 316 -4.01 10.18 5.66
C LYS A 316 -4.24 11.01 4.39
N ASN A 317 -5.41 11.61 4.21
CA ASN A 317 -5.83 12.41 3.04
C ASN A 317 -5.92 11.65 1.71
N GLN A 318 -5.77 10.32 1.69
CA GLN A 318 -6.10 9.52 0.51
C GLN A 318 -7.61 9.44 0.37
N VAL A 319 -8.14 10.04 -0.71
CA VAL A 319 -9.57 9.99 -1.01
C VAL A 319 -10.01 8.55 -1.23
N CYS A 320 -11.04 8.16 -0.49
CA CYS A 320 -11.68 6.86 -0.59
C CYS A 320 -13.16 7.08 -0.89
N GLN A 321 -13.67 6.36 -1.88
CA GLN A 321 -15.06 6.43 -2.29
C GLN A 321 -15.67 5.05 -2.38
N ALA A 322 -16.97 4.92 -2.11
CA ALA A 322 -17.72 3.68 -2.28
C ALA A 322 -19.02 3.94 -3.04
N CYS A 323 -19.30 3.15 -4.06
CA CYS A 323 -20.54 3.17 -4.80
C CYS A 323 -21.37 1.92 -4.43
N SER A 324 -22.60 2.15 -3.99
CA SER A 324 -23.53 1.10 -3.57
C SER A 324 -24.91 1.33 -4.18
N ASN A 325 -25.60 0.24 -4.53
CA ASN A 325 -26.93 0.28 -5.14
C ASN A 325 -28.08 0.05 -4.15
N PRO A 326 -27.99 -0.85 -3.14
CA PRO A 326 -29.10 -1.12 -2.24
C PRO A 326 -29.53 0.09 -1.40
N TYR A 327 -30.80 0.46 -1.46
CA TYR A 327 -31.43 1.45 -0.59
C TYR A 327 -32.91 1.08 -0.38
N ASP A 328 -33.51 1.58 0.69
CA ASP A 328 -34.93 1.34 0.97
C ASP A 328 -35.80 2.40 0.31
N ARG A 329 -36.58 1.97 -0.69
CA ARG A 329 -37.55 2.82 -1.40
C ARG A 329 -38.80 3.11 -0.58
N ALA A 330 -39.17 2.21 0.33
CA ALA A 330 -40.37 2.36 1.14
C ALA A 330 -40.15 3.36 2.29
N ALA A 331 -38.89 3.53 2.72
CA ALA A 331 -38.50 4.54 3.69
C ALA A 331 -38.39 5.96 3.11
N GLU A 332 -38.50 6.10 1.78
CA GLU A 332 -38.37 7.38 1.11
C GLU A 332 -39.62 8.24 1.37
N PRO A 333 -39.48 9.44 1.95
CA PRO A 333 -40.63 10.29 2.24
C PRO A 333 -41.28 10.75 0.92
N PRO A 334 -42.63 10.86 0.86
CA PRO A 334 -43.28 11.46 -0.29
C PRO A 334 -42.80 12.90 -0.46
N MET A 335 -42.67 13.38 -1.70
CA MET A 335 -42.36 14.79 -1.94
C MET A 335 -43.41 15.65 -1.24
N PRO A 336 -43.02 16.60 -0.39
CA PRO A 336 -43.99 17.52 0.16
C PRO A 336 -44.62 18.31 -0.99
N ASN A 337 -45.93 18.12 -1.19
CA ASN A 337 -46.67 18.81 -2.25
C ASN A 337 -46.70 20.34 -2.08
N ASN A 338 -46.30 20.89 -0.93
CA ASN A 338 -46.29 22.33 -0.61
C ASN A 338 -45.46 22.67 0.66
N ALA A 339 -44.22 22.19 0.83
CA ALA A 339 -43.43 22.62 2.00
C ALA A 339 -41.96 22.85 1.69
N ASN A 340 -41.50 24.04 2.09
CA ASN A 340 -40.14 24.58 2.17
C ASN A 340 -39.18 23.77 3.08
N SER A 341 -39.33 22.44 3.17
CA SER A 341 -38.44 21.61 3.97
C SER A 341 -37.45 20.89 3.08
N ASP A 342 -36.30 21.53 2.84
CA ASP A 342 -35.15 20.97 2.13
C ASP A 342 -34.38 19.92 2.95
N THR A 343 -35.00 19.35 3.98
CA THR A 343 -34.35 18.45 4.95
C THR A 343 -35.22 17.24 5.29
N VAL A 344 -34.57 16.14 5.66
CA VAL A 344 -35.20 14.91 6.16
C VAL A 344 -34.67 14.56 7.54
N PHE A 345 -35.51 13.95 8.38
CA PHE A 345 -35.08 13.45 9.68
C PHE A 345 -34.00 12.37 9.55
N PHE A 346 -33.06 12.35 10.49
CA PHE A 346 -31.97 11.37 10.50
C PHE A 346 -32.48 9.93 10.50
N GLU A 347 -33.54 9.63 11.26
CA GLU A 347 -34.12 8.28 11.31
C GLU A 347 -34.64 7.81 9.93
N THR A 348 -35.26 8.72 9.18
CA THR A 348 -35.70 8.44 7.80
C THR A 348 -34.49 8.20 6.89
N PHE A 349 -33.49 9.07 6.96
CA PHE A 349 -32.25 8.92 6.18
C PHE A 349 -31.54 7.60 6.50
N PHE A 350 -31.45 7.24 7.79
CA PHE A 350 -30.86 6.00 8.27
C PHE A 350 -31.56 4.78 7.66
N LYS A 351 -32.90 4.76 7.69
CA LYS A 351 -33.70 3.69 7.08
C LYS A 351 -33.44 3.56 5.57
N ILE A 352 -33.37 4.69 4.85
CA ILE A 352 -33.10 4.71 3.41
C ILE A 352 -31.75 4.02 3.09
N VAL A 353 -30.68 4.33 3.84
CA VAL A 353 -29.33 3.83 3.53
C VAL A 353 -29.01 2.47 4.15
N ARG A 354 -29.74 2.02 5.17
CA ARG A 354 -29.47 0.78 5.92
C ARG A 354 -29.26 -0.47 5.04
N PRO A 355 -29.99 -0.67 3.92
CA PRO A 355 -29.79 -1.84 3.06
C PRO A 355 -28.42 -1.92 2.38
N SER A 356 -27.68 -0.81 2.27
CA SER A 356 -26.31 -0.81 1.74
C SER A 356 -25.28 -1.45 2.68
N PHE A 357 -25.63 -1.71 3.94
CA PHE A 357 -24.70 -2.22 4.95
C PHE A 357 -25.10 -3.60 5.45
N HIS A 358 -24.12 -4.41 5.85
CA HIS A 358 -24.37 -5.74 6.40
C HIS A 358 -25.29 -5.68 7.63
N LYS A 359 -26.01 -6.76 7.92
CA LYS A 359 -26.82 -6.86 9.15
C LYS A 359 -25.98 -6.78 10.43
N ASP A 360 -24.70 -7.14 10.36
CA ASP A 360 -23.77 -7.10 11.52
C ASP A 360 -23.30 -5.67 11.85
N PHE A 361 -23.63 -4.67 11.03
CA PHE A 361 -23.45 -3.27 11.44
C PHE A 361 -24.51 -2.94 12.49
N ASP A 362 -24.04 -2.71 13.71
CA ASP A 362 -24.82 -2.06 14.75
C ASP A 362 -24.96 -0.55 14.47
N GLU A 363 -25.75 0.12 15.31
CA GLU A 363 -26.02 1.54 15.16
C GLU A 363 -24.74 2.38 15.35
N GLU A 364 -23.89 2.04 16.31
CA GLU A 364 -22.65 2.76 16.61
C GLU A 364 -21.64 2.67 15.46
N ASP A 365 -21.56 1.52 14.79
CA ASP A 365 -20.72 1.30 13.62
C ASP A 365 -21.15 2.19 12.46
N LEU A 366 -22.47 2.31 12.23
CA LEU A 366 -23.01 3.21 11.23
C LEU A 366 -22.81 4.67 11.63
N MET A 367 -23.02 5.03 12.89
CA MET A 367 -22.76 6.39 13.39
C MET A 367 -21.29 6.78 13.23
N CYS A 368 -20.37 5.84 13.41
CA CYS A 368 -18.96 6.03 13.16
C CYS A 368 -18.68 6.36 11.69
N ILE A 369 -19.26 5.59 10.77
CA ILE A 369 -19.15 5.84 9.32
C ILE A 369 -19.78 7.17 8.94
N PHE A 370 -20.96 7.48 9.48
CA PHE A 370 -21.66 8.73 9.28
C PHE A 370 -20.85 9.95 9.75
N LYS A 371 -20.02 9.85 10.78
CA LYS A 371 -19.11 10.95 11.17
C LYS A 371 -17.97 11.14 10.17
N ARG A 372 -17.52 10.06 9.53
CA ARG A 372 -16.32 10.01 8.70
C ARG A 372 -16.56 10.19 7.21
N ALA A 373 -17.77 9.96 6.72
CA ALA A 373 -18.09 10.00 5.30
C ALA A 373 -19.20 10.99 4.97
N VAL A 374 -19.05 11.63 3.80
CA VAL A 374 -20.14 12.31 3.11
C VAL A 374 -20.98 11.26 2.39
N PHE A 375 -22.28 11.31 2.57
CA PHE A 375 -23.22 10.43 1.90
C PHE A 375 -23.98 11.19 0.83
N VAL A 376 -23.99 10.64 -0.38
CA VAL A 376 -24.81 11.12 -1.50
C VAL A 376 -25.75 10.00 -1.90
N VAL A 377 -27.04 10.18 -1.63
CA VAL A 377 -28.07 9.16 -1.86
C VAL A 377 -28.97 9.61 -3.00
N VAL A 378 -28.88 8.95 -4.15
CA VAL A 378 -29.63 9.28 -5.36
C VAL A 378 -30.75 8.27 -5.57
N THR A 379 -31.97 8.65 -5.23
CA THR A 379 -33.12 7.76 -5.17
C THR A 379 -34.06 7.98 -6.37
N GLY A 380 -35.31 7.51 -6.26
CA GLY A 380 -36.31 7.73 -7.29
C GLY A 380 -37.03 9.07 -7.17
N ILE A 381 -37.08 9.62 -5.96
CA ILE A 381 -37.84 10.84 -5.64
C ILE A 381 -36.91 12.04 -5.48
N GLY A 382 -35.71 11.88 -4.92
CA GLY A 382 -34.81 12.99 -4.65
C GLY A 382 -33.32 12.62 -4.56
N ILE A 383 -32.53 13.60 -4.10
CA ILE A 383 -31.11 13.43 -3.79
C ILE A 383 -30.89 13.92 -2.36
N TYR A 384 -30.41 13.03 -1.50
CA TYR A 384 -30.12 13.34 -0.11
C TYR A 384 -28.62 13.45 0.09
N LEU A 385 -28.19 14.60 0.61
CA LEU A 385 -26.80 14.86 0.95
C LEU A 385 -26.65 14.94 2.46
N ARG A 386 -25.71 14.17 3.02
CA ARG A 386 -25.34 14.25 4.43
C ARG A 386 -23.83 14.41 4.54
N LEU A 387 -23.40 15.54 5.07
CA LEU A 387 -21.99 15.84 5.27
C LEU A 387 -21.42 15.08 6.47
N GLY A 388 -20.12 14.80 6.43
CA GLY A 388 -19.40 14.23 7.56
C GLY A 388 -19.16 15.30 8.61
N ASN A 389 -19.58 15.05 9.85
CA ASN A 389 -19.27 15.94 10.98
C ASN A 389 -17.96 15.48 11.65
N LEU A 390 -16.83 15.88 11.07
CA LEU A 390 -15.54 15.90 11.78
C LEU A 390 -15.32 17.24 12.52
N SER A 391 -16.09 18.26 12.15
CA SER A 391 -15.92 19.64 12.59
C SER A 391 -16.65 19.93 13.90
N ALA A 392 -16.08 19.44 14.99
CA ALA A 392 -15.88 20.23 16.20
C ALA A 392 -14.99 19.40 17.10
N PHE A 393 -13.74 19.83 17.27
CA PHE A 393 -13.09 19.56 18.54
C PHE A 393 -14.07 19.98 19.64
N PRO A 394 -14.24 19.19 20.72
CA PRO A 394 -15.03 19.63 21.84
C PRO A 394 -14.60 21.06 22.20
N PRO A 395 -15.52 21.97 22.59
CA PRO A 395 -15.16 23.34 22.96
C PRO A 395 -14.01 23.44 23.97
N GLN A 396 -13.74 22.35 24.69
CA GLN A 396 -12.72 22.20 25.72
C GLN A 396 -11.48 21.41 25.28
N HIS A 397 -11.29 21.11 23.99
CA HIS A 397 -10.20 20.23 23.53
C HIS A 397 -8.80 20.66 24.01
N ALA A 398 -8.53 21.97 24.07
CA ALA A 398 -7.27 22.48 24.63
C ALA A 398 -7.16 22.20 26.14
N GLU A 399 -8.25 22.32 26.89
CA GLU A 399 -8.32 22.02 28.32
C GLU A 399 -8.20 20.51 28.57
N ASP A 400 -8.84 19.68 27.74
CA ASP A 400 -8.79 18.21 27.79
C ASP A 400 -7.38 17.69 27.46
N LEU A 401 -6.72 18.31 26.47
CA LEU A 401 -5.34 18.00 26.11
C LEU A 401 -4.37 18.39 27.23
N GLN A 402 -4.52 19.60 27.78
CA GLN A 402 -3.72 20.05 28.91
C GLN A 402 -3.94 19.19 30.15
N TRP A 403 -5.18 18.76 30.40
CA TRP A 403 -5.50 17.83 31.48
C TRP A 403 -4.85 16.47 31.28
N SER A 404 -4.89 15.92 30.06
CA SER A 404 -4.24 14.65 29.72
C SER A 404 -2.71 14.71 29.93
N LEU A 405 -2.09 15.84 29.58
CA LEU A 405 -0.66 16.08 29.84
C LEU A 405 -0.33 16.15 31.33
N ASN A 406 -1.19 16.81 32.12
CA ASN A 406 -1.01 16.90 33.57
C ASN A 406 -1.16 15.52 34.24
N LEU A 407 -2.09 14.69 33.76
CA LEU A 407 -2.27 13.31 34.23
C LEU A 407 -1.05 12.43 33.90
N LEU A 408 -0.50 12.59 32.69
CA LEU A 408 0.71 11.89 32.27
C LEU A 408 1.93 12.32 33.11
N GLN A 409 2.06 13.62 33.38
CA GLN A 409 3.12 14.15 34.25
C GLN A 409 3.00 13.58 35.67
N ALA A 410 1.80 13.56 36.25
CA ALA A 410 1.54 12.96 37.56
C ALA A 410 1.93 11.46 37.60
N ALA A 411 1.58 10.70 36.56
CA ALA A 411 2.00 9.29 36.45
C ALA A 411 3.52 9.12 36.37
N LEU A 412 4.21 10.00 35.61
CA LEU A 412 5.67 9.98 35.47
C LEU A 412 6.39 10.39 36.76
N ASP A 413 5.77 11.28 37.54
CA ASP A 413 6.26 11.69 38.86
C ASP A 413 6.00 10.64 39.96
N GLY A 414 5.42 9.49 39.59
CA GLY A 414 5.15 8.37 40.50
C GLY A 414 3.92 8.56 41.38
N GLU A 415 3.03 9.50 41.04
CA GLU A 415 1.76 9.69 41.73
C GLU A 415 0.79 8.55 41.36
N ASP A 416 -0.04 8.14 42.32
CA ASP A 416 -1.02 7.06 42.14
C ASP A 416 -2.17 7.54 41.24
N VAL A 417 -2.04 7.32 39.93
CA VAL A 417 -3.05 7.66 38.94
C VAL A 417 -4.10 6.54 38.88
N PRO A 418 -5.39 6.82 39.14
CA PRO A 418 -6.46 5.83 39.06
C PRO A 418 -6.49 5.12 37.70
N LEU A 419 -6.46 3.79 37.74
CA LEU A 419 -6.40 2.92 36.55
C LEU A 419 -7.63 3.04 35.64
N CYS A 420 -8.77 3.52 36.13
CA CYS A 420 -10.00 3.75 35.37
C CYS A 420 -10.84 4.88 35.96
N TYR A 421 -11.44 5.68 35.09
CA TYR A 421 -12.45 6.68 35.45
C TYR A 421 -13.75 6.37 34.72
N THR A 422 -14.88 6.45 35.42
CA THR A 422 -16.20 6.37 34.77
C THR A 422 -16.79 7.77 34.69
N ILE A 423 -16.97 8.26 33.46
CA ILE A 423 -17.60 9.55 33.17
C ILE A 423 -19.10 9.30 32.95
N LYS A 424 -19.95 9.81 33.83
CA LYS A 424 -21.41 9.83 33.62
C LYS A 424 -21.85 11.28 33.48
N GLY A 425 -22.22 11.69 32.26
CA GLY A 425 -22.56 13.09 31.98
C GLY A 425 -21.34 14.02 32.13
N ARG A 426 -21.49 15.15 32.84
CA ARG A 426 -20.40 16.09 33.14
C ARG A 426 -19.63 15.77 34.42
N GLU A 427 -19.93 14.65 35.09
CA GLU A 427 -19.31 14.29 36.37
C GLU A 427 -18.42 13.05 36.24
N LEU A 428 -17.26 13.15 36.88
CA LEU A 428 -16.22 12.13 36.94
C LEU A 428 -16.31 11.40 38.28
N SER A 429 -16.67 10.12 38.25
CA SER A 429 -16.64 9.27 39.44
C SER A 429 -15.46 8.30 39.37
N THR A 430 -14.70 8.20 40.46
CA THR A 430 -13.52 7.31 40.57
C THR A 430 -13.89 5.85 40.83
N GLY A 431 -15.19 5.51 40.84
CA GLY A 431 -15.67 4.13 40.98
C GLY A 431 -15.36 3.43 42.30
N ARG A 432 -14.75 4.10 43.30
CA ARG A 432 -14.36 3.44 44.55
C ARG A 432 -15.49 3.51 45.59
N LYS A 433 -16.16 2.38 45.86
CA LYS A 433 -16.93 2.18 47.11
C LYS A 433 -15.99 1.57 48.16
N TYR A 434 -15.90 2.19 49.33
CA TYR A 434 -15.28 1.57 50.51
C TYR A 434 -16.26 1.59 51.67
N SER A 435 -16.27 0.55 52.49
CA SER A 435 -16.96 0.56 53.79
C SER A 435 -15.94 0.82 54.90
N LYS A 436 -16.12 1.90 55.64
CA LYS A 436 -15.33 2.23 56.84
C LYS A 436 -16.06 1.67 58.06
N GLU A 437 -15.52 0.64 58.69
CA GLU A 437 -16.04 0.13 59.96
C GLU A 437 -15.20 0.73 61.11
N VAL A 438 -15.86 1.41 62.05
CA VAL A 438 -15.23 1.92 63.27
C VAL A 438 -15.60 0.99 64.41
N ARG A 439 -14.61 0.28 64.98
CA ARG A 439 -14.84 -0.59 66.15
C ARG A 439 -14.77 0.21 67.46
N PRO A 440 -15.50 -0.21 68.52
CA PRO A 440 -15.40 0.42 69.84
C PRO A 440 -14.01 0.20 70.45
N ASP A 441 -13.56 1.19 71.21
CA ASP A 441 -12.21 1.29 71.76
C ASP A 441 -11.96 0.23 72.84
N LEU A 442 -11.03 -0.68 72.58
CA LEU A 442 -10.53 -1.65 73.56
C LEU A 442 -9.02 -1.46 73.70
N ALA A 443 -8.62 -1.05 74.90
CA ALA A 443 -7.22 -0.87 75.32
C ALA A 443 -6.42 0.25 74.61
N GLY A 444 -7.08 1.33 74.18
CA GLY A 444 -6.40 2.61 73.89
C GLY A 444 -5.56 2.63 72.62
N ILE A 445 -5.83 1.75 71.66
CA ILE A 445 -5.24 1.81 70.31
C ILE A 445 -6.39 1.98 69.31
N SER A 446 -6.56 3.20 68.78
CA SER A 446 -7.52 3.44 67.70
C SER A 446 -6.99 2.85 66.39
N GLY A 447 -7.51 1.70 65.97
CA GLY A 447 -7.26 1.13 64.65
C GLY A 447 -8.39 1.47 63.70
N THR A 448 -8.12 2.28 62.65
CA THR A 448 -9.04 2.40 61.51
C THR A 448 -8.65 1.34 60.48
N THR A 449 -9.50 0.36 60.21
CA THR A 449 -9.26 -0.64 59.15
C THR A 449 -10.10 -0.30 57.92
N ILE A 450 -9.44 -0.15 56.77
CA ILE A 450 -10.06 0.09 55.47
C ILE A 450 -10.02 -1.23 54.69
N TYR A 451 -11.17 -1.74 54.27
CA TYR A 451 -11.26 -2.93 53.42
C TYR A 451 -11.32 -2.53 51.94
N TYR A 452 -10.49 -3.18 51.12
CA TYR A 452 -10.59 -3.13 49.66
C TYR A 452 -11.29 -4.41 49.22
N PHE A 453 -12.38 -4.30 48.45
CA PHE A 453 -12.97 -5.47 47.80
C PHE A 453 -12.14 -5.81 46.56
N GLU A 454 -11.32 -6.85 46.63
CA GLU A 454 -10.89 -7.55 45.42
C GLU A 454 -12.02 -8.50 45.01
N GLU A 455 -12.68 -8.19 43.89
CA GLU A 455 -13.44 -9.23 43.21
C GLU A 455 -12.46 -10.18 42.52
N THR A 456 -12.14 -11.31 43.15
CA THR A 456 -11.87 -12.55 42.39
C THR A 456 -12.40 -13.81 43.08
N SER A 457 -13.56 -14.24 42.56
CA SER A 457 -13.97 -15.62 42.18
C SER A 457 -14.28 -16.73 43.21
N ALA A 458 -15.45 -17.35 43.02
CA ALA A 458 -15.70 -18.80 43.11
C ALA A 458 -16.88 -19.12 42.13
N SER A 459 -16.95 -20.18 41.31
CA SER A 459 -16.23 -21.46 41.27
C SER A 459 -16.26 -22.13 39.88
N SER A 460 -15.12 -22.73 39.50
CA SER A 460 -14.86 -23.98 38.73
C SER A 460 -15.86 -24.57 37.72
N LYS A 461 -15.35 -24.82 36.49
CA LYS A 461 -15.11 -26.17 35.91
C LYS A 461 -14.08 -26.07 34.75
N GLN A 462 -12.90 -26.69 34.93
CA GLN A 462 -11.88 -26.85 33.88
C GLN A 462 -12.17 -28.08 33.00
N PRO A 463 -11.87 -28.05 31.68
CA PRO A 463 -11.45 -29.23 30.94
C PRO A 463 -9.89 -29.32 30.88
N PRO A 464 -9.33 -30.52 30.68
CA PRO A 464 -7.89 -30.75 30.88
C PRO A 464 -7.03 -30.14 29.78
N ALA A 465 -5.85 -29.68 30.20
CA ALA A 465 -4.84 -29.04 29.37
C ALA A 465 -4.33 -29.95 28.24
N LYS A 466 -4.45 -29.50 26.99
CA LYS A 466 -3.65 -30.03 25.88
C LYS A 466 -2.34 -29.25 25.78
N ARG A 467 -1.24 -29.95 26.08
CA ARG A 467 0.15 -29.54 25.81
C ARG A 467 0.29 -29.11 24.34
N LEU A 468 0.80 -27.90 24.12
CA LEU A 468 1.33 -27.44 22.84
C LEU A 468 2.54 -28.33 22.47
N LYS A 469 2.36 -29.22 21.50
CA LYS A 469 3.49 -29.87 20.80
C LYS A 469 3.84 -29.05 19.56
N SER A 470 5.12 -28.67 19.53
CA SER A 470 5.88 -28.28 18.34
C SER A 470 5.62 -29.23 17.17
N VAL A 471 5.43 -28.68 15.97
CA VAL A 471 5.38 -29.45 14.73
C VAL A 471 6.43 -28.90 13.76
N LYS A 472 7.45 -29.73 13.51
CA LYS A 472 8.22 -29.77 12.27
C LYS A 472 7.47 -30.61 11.24
N SER A 473 7.67 -30.22 9.97
CA SER A 473 7.41 -30.89 8.69
C SER A 473 7.23 -32.42 8.66
N SER A 474 6.25 -32.90 7.88
CA SER A 474 6.41 -33.66 6.60
C SER A 474 5.31 -34.70 6.33
N ASN A 475 4.88 -34.74 5.06
CA ASN A 475 4.29 -35.83 4.24
C ASN A 475 3.03 -36.64 4.64
N SER A 476 2.16 -36.79 3.64
CA SER A 476 0.87 -37.51 3.47
C SER A 476 0.97 -39.06 3.53
N PRO A 477 -0.06 -39.89 3.17
CA PRO A 477 -1.55 -39.82 3.24
C PRO A 477 -2.24 -41.14 3.77
N LEU A 478 -3.61 -41.15 3.80
CA LEU A 478 -4.58 -42.28 3.63
C LEU A 478 -5.55 -42.68 4.80
N HIS A 479 -6.83 -42.82 4.39
CA HIS A 479 -7.94 -43.73 4.77
C HIS A 479 -8.93 -43.53 5.97
N ILE A 480 -10.17 -43.15 5.60
CA ILE A 480 -11.61 -43.47 5.94
C ILE A 480 -11.97 -44.71 6.85
N PRO A 481 -13.22 -44.98 7.34
CA PRO A 481 -14.37 -44.24 8.00
C PRO A 481 -14.96 -44.89 9.32
N ASP A 482 -16.14 -44.35 9.77
CA ASP A 482 -17.28 -44.94 10.54
C ASP A 482 -17.21 -44.94 12.09
N GLU A 483 -18.26 -44.86 12.93
CA GLU A 483 -19.74 -44.85 12.82
C GLU A 483 -20.36 -44.44 14.21
N ASN A 484 -21.65 -44.05 14.22
CA ASN A 484 -22.69 -44.29 15.25
C ASN A 484 -22.82 -43.51 16.60
N SER A 485 -23.95 -42.77 16.67
CA SER A 485 -25.08 -42.79 17.63
C SER A 485 -24.88 -42.60 19.15
N ILE A 486 -25.73 -41.76 19.77
CA ILE A 486 -26.78 -42.14 20.75
C ILE A 486 -27.46 -40.88 21.34
N GLU A 487 -28.80 -40.91 21.35
CA GLU A 487 -29.76 -40.01 22.01
C GLU A 487 -29.72 -40.10 23.56
N LYS A 488 -30.19 -39.06 24.26
CA LYS A 488 -31.27 -39.20 25.27
C LYS A 488 -31.71 -37.86 25.90
N ASP A 489 -33.03 -37.77 26.02
CA ASP A 489 -33.87 -36.82 26.76
C ASP A 489 -33.60 -36.78 28.27
N THR A 490 -33.94 -35.68 28.97
CA THR A 490 -35.12 -35.57 29.88
C THR A 490 -35.15 -34.26 30.71
N GLU A 491 -36.34 -33.63 30.67
CA GLU A 491 -37.19 -33.07 31.75
C GLU A 491 -36.80 -31.86 32.64
N ASP A 492 -37.61 -30.81 32.44
CA ASP A 492 -38.35 -29.92 33.37
C ASP A 492 -38.15 -30.01 34.90
N VAL A 493 -37.94 -28.83 35.53
CA VAL A 493 -38.52 -28.46 36.84
C VAL A 493 -38.82 -26.95 36.88
N LYS A 494 -40.05 -26.60 37.24
CA LYS A 494 -40.55 -25.25 37.60
C LYS A 494 -40.21 -24.91 39.05
N HIS A 495 -39.95 -23.63 39.37
CA HIS A 495 -40.56 -22.95 40.53
C HIS A 495 -40.39 -21.42 40.48
N GLU A 496 -41.49 -20.73 40.77
CA GLU A 496 -41.65 -19.31 41.09
C GLU A 496 -40.94 -18.93 42.40
N ASP A 497 -40.41 -17.70 42.52
CA ASP A 497 -41.00 -16.68 43.40
C ASP A 497 -40.27 -15.32 43.31
N ASP A 498 -41.09 -14.26 43.30
CA ASP A 498 -40.74 -12.85 43.30
C ASP A 498 -40.21 -12.38 44.67
N THR A 499 -39.13 -11.62 44.71
CA THR A 499 -38.92 -10.57 45.72
C THR A 499 -38.06 -9.44 45.15
N LYS A 500 -38.72 -8.32 44.80
CA LYS A 500 -38.08 -7.02 44.57
C LYS A 500 -37.43 -6.53 45.85
N LEU A 501 -36.11 -6.34 45.84
CA LEU A 501 -35.37 -5.53 46.80
C LEU A 501 -34.99 -4.20 46.13
N GLU A 502 -35.73 -3.14 46.45
CA GLU A 502 -35.31 -1.77 46.14
C GLU A 502 -34.17 -1.36 47.08
N VAL A 503 -32.98 -1.14 46.52
CA VAL A 503 -31.84 -0.57 47.24
C VAL A 503 -31.78 0.93 46.95
N HIS A 504 -32.23 1.75 47.91
CA HIS A 504 -31.98 3.19 47.88
C HIS A 504 -30.52 3.49 48.24
N VAL A 505 -29.72 3.84 47.23
CA VAL A 505 -28.39 4.43 47.43
C VAL A 505 -28.51 5.95 47.35
N LYS A 506 -28.51 6.63 48.50
CA LYS A 506 -28.19 8.06 48.56
C LYS A 506 -26.68 8.21 48.45
N GLN A 507 -26.20 8.69 47.31
CA GLN A 507 -24.82 9.12 47.13
C GLN A 507 -24.80 10.64 47.26
N GLU A 508 -24.12 11.17 48.27
CA GLU A 508 -23.97 12.62 48.43
C GLU A 508 -23.03 13.16 47.34
N MET A 509 -23.61 13.82 46.32
CA MET A 509 -22.92 14.37 45.14
C MET A 509 -21.90 15.48 45.46
N ALA A 510 -21.91 16.03 46.68
CA ALA A 510 -21.10 17.19 47.05
C ALA A 510 -19.61 16.86 47.28
N GLU A 511 -19.29 15.70 47.89
CA GLU A 511 -17.90 15.35 48.26
C GLU A 511 -17.03 14.98 47.04
N ALA A 512 -17.59 14.25 46.07
CA ALA A 512 -16.86 13.86 44.87
C ALA A 512 -16.47 15.08 44.00
N THR A 513 -17.35 16.06 43.90
CA THR A 513 -17.13 17.31 43.16
C THR A 513 -16.04 18.16 43.81
N LEU A 514 -15.98 18.19 45.15
CA LEU A 514 -14.94 18.90 45.90
C LEU A 514 -13.56 18.25 45.73
N THR A 515 -13.48 16.92 45.69
CA THR A 515 -12.21 16.19 45.57
C THR A 515 -11.60 16.34 44.17
N VAL A 516 -12.44 16.30 43.13
CA VAL A 516 -12.00 16.53 41.73
C VAL A 516 -11.54 17.97 41.54
N ASN A 517 -12.24 18.96 42.11
CA ASN A 517 -11.83 20.36 42.01
C ASN A 517 -10.56 20.66 42.81
N ALA A 518 -10.37 20.03 43.97
CA ALA A 518 -9.13 20.13 44.76
C ALA A 518 -7.92 19.52 44.02
N PHE A 519 -8.11 18.37 43.36
CA PHE A 519 -7.08 17.75 42.52
C PHE A 519 -6.78 18.58 41.26
N LYS A 520 -7.82 19.11 40.58
CA LYS A 520 -7.63 20.05 39.47
C LYS A 520 -6.90 21.32 39.91
N GLN A 521 -7.14 21.82 41.12
CA GLN A 521 -6.40 22.94 41.69
C GLN A 521 -4.95 22.58 42.06
N SER A 522 -4.67 21.38 42.58
CA SER A 522 -3.30 20.96 42.89
C SER A 522 -2.44 20.80 41.63
N LEU A 523 -3.05 20.45 40.49
CA LEU A 523 -2.37 20.35 39.20
C LEU A 523 -2.08 21.70 38.52
N LYS A 524 -2.82 22.77 38.84
CA LYS A 524 -2.62 24.10 38.20
C LYS A 524 -1.24 24.72 38.45
N GLY A 525 -0.50 24.28 39.46
CA GLY A 525 0.84 24.76 39.79
C GLY A 525 1.99 24.06 39.06
N ARG A 526 1.74 22.98 38.30
CA ARG A 526 2.77 22.17 37.65
C ARG A 526 2.45 22.03 36.16
N VAL A 527 3.00 22.91 35.34
CA VAL A 527 2.62 23.04 33.93
C VAL A 527 3.75 22.56 33.03
N LEU A 528 3.55 21.43 32.34
CA LEU A 528 4.13 21.23 31.02
C LEU A 528 3.28 22.06 30.03
N SER A 529 3.79 23.23 29.63
CA SER A 529 3.05 24.11 28.72
C SER A 529 3.40 23.77 27.27
N ILE A 530 2.38 23.54 26.45
CA ILE A 530 2.53 23.60 25.01
C ILE A 530 2.04 24.97 24.58
N LYS A 531 2.95 25.82 24.09
CA LYS A 531 2.55 27.01 23.32
C LYS A 531 2.11 26.53 21.95
N LEU A 532 0.81 26.30 21.77
CA LEU A 532 0.22 26.19 20.44
C LEU A 532 0.18 27.61 19.87
N SER A 533 1.02 27.89 18.88
CA SER A 533 0.92 29.13 18.11
C SER A 533 -0.30 29.03 17.19
N ASP A 534 -1.30 29.88 17.42
CA ASP A 534 -2.42 30.03 16.51
C ASP A 534 -1.90 30.51 15.14
N SER A 535 -2.03 29.66 14.11
CA SER A 535 -1.80 30.08 12.72
C SER A 535 -3.06 30.70 12.09
N SER A 536 -3.95 31.29 12.90
CA SER A 536 -5.17 31.97 12.44
C SER A 536 -5.16 33.48 12.68
N ALA A 537 -3.97 34.10 12.68
CA ALA A 537 -3.89 35.54 12.54
C ALA A 537 -4.12 35.89 11.05
N ALA A 538 -5.35 36.31 10.72
CA ALA A 538 -5.62 37.02 9.48
C ALA A 538 -4.68 38.24 9.39
N PRO A 539 -4.09 38.54 8.22
CA PRO A 539 -3.35 39.79 8.07
C PRO A 539 -4.31 40.97 8.28
N GLU A 540 -3.95 41.86 9.19
CA GLU A 540 -4.68 43.11 9.43
C GLU A 540 -4.88 43.86 8.11
N PRO A 541 -6.08 44.38 7.82
CA PRO A 541 -6.27 45.21 6.65
C PRO A 541 -5.45 46.49 6.83
N ASN A 542 -4.55 46.71 5.90
CA ASN A 542 -3.73 47.92 5.83
C ASN A 542 -4.66 49.08 5.45
N ILE A 543 -5.22 49.77 6.44
CA ILE A 543 -6.06 50.96 6.27
C ILE A 543 -5.12 52.16 5.99
N PRO A 544 -5.13 52.77 4.79
CA PRO A 544 -4.49 54.06 4.60
C PRO A 544 -5.34 55.13 5.29
N LYS A 545 -4.70 55.99 6.08
CA LYS A 545 -5.32 57.20 6.64
C LYS A 545 -5.78 58.14 5.52
N PRO A 546 -6.85 58.92 5.75
CA PRO A 546 -7.54 59.68 4.73
C PRO A 546 -6.73 60.93 4.35
N SER A 547 -6.35 61.03 3.08
CA SER A 547 -6.11 62.33 2.42
C SER A 547 -7.44 62.75 1.82
N GLY A 548 -7.98 63.86 2.32
CA GLY A 548 -9.24 64.41 1.85
C GLY A 548 -9.15 64.88 0.40
N GLU A 549 -10.22 64.60 -0.34
CA GLU A 549 -10.84 65.43 -1.38
C GLU A 549 -11.99 64.58 -1.96
N SER A 550 -13.23 64.99 -1.68
CA SER A 550 -14.40 64.59 -2.47
C SER A 550 -14.45 65.49 -3.72
N PRO A 551 -14.81 64.98 -4.90
CA PRO A 551 -16.21 65.21 -5.31
C PRO A 551 -16.87 64.14 -6.18
N GLN A 552 -18.20 64.18 -6.06
CA GLN A 552 -19.29 63.39 -6.63
C GLN A 552 -19.57 63.53 -8.14
N ASP A 553 -18.59 63.81 -9.02
CA ASP A 553 -18.90 64.27 -10.40
C ASP A 553 -18.49 63.33 -11.56
N GLU A 554 -18.36 62.01 -11.38
CA GLU A 554 -18.02 61.07 -12.49
C GLU A 554 -19.02 59.91 -12.71
N LEU A 555 -20.24 60.00 -12.16
CA LEU A 555 -21.26 58.94 -12.28
C LEU A 555 -22.46 59.29 -13.18
N GLU A 556 -22.42 60.41 -13.90
CA GLU A 556 -23.47 60.79 -14.86
C GLU A 556 -23.10 60.53 -16.34
N GLU A 557 -21.89 60.06 -16.69
CA GLU A 557 -21.46 59.94 -18.10
C GLU A 557 -21.37 58.50 -18.65
N GLU A 558 -21.58 57.45 -17.84
CA GLU A 558 -21.59 56.05 -18.33
C GLU A 558 -22.98 55.39 -18.37
N LEU A 559 -24.04 56.08 -17.90
CA LEU A 559 -25.42 55.58 -17.98
C LEU A 559 -26.15 55.96 -19.29
N GLU A 560 -25.54 56.78 -20.15
CA GLU A 560 -26.12 57.22 -21.44
C GLU A 560 -25.69 56.38 -22.65
N ALA A 561 -24.86 55.34 -22.49
CA ALA A 561 -24.26 54.61 -23.62
C ALA A 561 -24.85 53.21 -23.92
N LEU A 562 -25.96 52.78 -23.30
CA LEU A 562 -26.51 51.43 -23.48
C LEU A 562 -28.03 51.36 -23.70
N MET A 563 -28.67 52.45 -24.14
CA MET A 563 -30.11 52.49 -24.42
C MET A 563 -30.48 52.85 -25.87
N ASP A 564 -29.61 52.60 -26.85
CA ASP A 564 -29.97 52.65 -28.27
C ASP A 564 -29.60 51.33 -28.96
N GLU A 565 -30.60 50.47 -29.20
CA GLU A 565 -30.87 49.77 -30.46
C GLU A 565 -31.97 48.72 -30.24
N ASP A 566 -33.22 49.19 -30.24
CA ASP A 566 -34.35 48.42 -30.77
C ASP A 566 -34.35 48.66 -32.30
N ASP A 567 -34.29 47.58 -33.10
CA ASP A 567 -35.06 47.50 -34.35
C ASP A 567 -35.12 46.05 -34.91
N ILE A 568 -36.38 45.58 -35.04
CA ILE A 568 -36.94 44.38 -35.72
C ILE A 568 -37.13 43.10 -34.89
#